data_AF-A0A1I4CHF9-F1
#
_entry.id   AF-A0A1I4CHF9-F1
#
_cell.length_a   1.000
_cell.length_b   1.000
_cell.length_c   1.000
_cell.angle_alpha   90.00
_cell.angle_beta   90.00
_cell.angle_gamma   90.00
#
_symmetry.space_group_name_H-M   'P 1'
#
loop_
_entity.id
_entity.type
_entity.pdbx_description
1 polymer ?
#
loop_
_entity_poly.entity_id
_entity_poly.type
_entity_poly.pdbx_seq_one_letter_code
_entity_poly.pdbx_strand_id
1 'polypeptide(L)' 'MLGLLDLILAIGDLLMSWRMYVGLAVTAGLCWLTVSVVPNETAQWAICVPVGVVGLIASFLWQIRADHG' A
#
# COMPACT_ATOMS: atom_id res chain seq x y z
N MET A 1 -16.73 19.65 13.38
CA MET A 1 -16.70 19.66 11.89
C MET A 1 -15.33 20.04 11.32
N LEU A 2 -14.57 20.97 11.93
CA LEU A 2 -13.21 21.30 11.47
C LEU A 2 -12.22 20.13 11.61
N GLY A 3 -12.18 19.45 12.77
CA GLY A 3 -11.17 18.39 13.01
C GLY A 3 -11.28 17.13 12.15
N LEU A 4 -12.46 16.80 11.59
CA LEU A 4 -12.58 15.68 10.64
C LEU A 4 -12.00 16.07 9.26
N LEU A 5 -12.21 17.33 8.85
CA LEU A 5 -11.67 17.88 7.62
C LEU A 5 -10.14 17.93 7.66
N ASP A 6 -9.57 18.38 8.77
CA ASP A 6 -8.12 18.41 8.96
C ASP A 6 -7.50 17.01 8.93
N LEU A 7 -8.17 16.01 9.55
CA LEU A 7 -7.72 14.61 9.50
C LEU A 7 -7.73 14.05 8.08
N ILE A 8 -8.78 14.33 7.30
CA ILE A 8 -8.88 13.85 5.91
C ILE A 8 -7.81 14.50 5.02
N LEU A 9 -7.54 15.79 5.19
CA LEU A 9 -6.48 16.49 4.45
C LEU A 9 -5.09 15.95 4.80
N ALA A 10 -4.80 15.72 6.08
CA ALA A 10 -3.54 15.14 6.52
C ALA A 10 -3.33 13.71 5.99
N ILE A 11 -4.39 12.88 5.95
CA ILE A 11 -4.34 11.55 5.31
C ILE A 11 -4.16 11.68 3.80
N GLY A 12 -4.80 12.68 3.17
CA GLY A 12 -4.66 13.00 1.76
C GLY A 12 -3.21 13.30 1.38
N ASP A 13 -2.55 14.21 2.10
CA ASP A 13 -1.15 14.55 1.87
C ASP A 13 -0.22 13.33 2.06
N LEU A 14 -0.51 12.49 3.07
CA LEU A 14 0.22 11.25 3.31
C LEU A 14 0.05 10.24 2.16
N LEU A 15 -1.17 10.10 1.62
CA LEU A 15 -1.47 9.23 0.48
C LEU A 15 -0.92 9.77 -0.84
N MET A 16 -0.74 11.10 -0.94
CA MET A 16 -0.20 11.78 -2.10
C MET A 16 1.34 11.79 -2.12
N SER A 17 1.98 11.20 -1.11
CA SER A 17 3.43 11.02 -1.08
C SER A 17 3.88 10.08 -2.20
N TRP A 18 4.93 10.47 -2.92
CA TRP A 18 5.53 9.64 -3.98
C TRP A 18 6.03 8.29 -3.46
N ARG A 19 6.40 8.19 -2.16
CA ARG A 19 6.85 6.95 -1.52
C ARG A 19 5.71 5.95 -1.37
N MET A 20 4.52 6.42 -1.01
CA MET A 20 3.32 5.58 -0.97
C MET A 20 2.98 5.03 -2.36
N TYR A 21 3.05 5.86 -3.40
CA TYR A 21 2.83 5.40 -4.77
C TYR A 21 3.88 4.36 -5.22
N VAL A 22 5.15 4.55 -4.88
CA VAL A 22 6.21 3.56 -5.18
C VAL A 22 5.94 2.23 -4.45
N GLY A 23 5.63 2.28 -3.16
CA GLY A 23 5.33 1.06 -2.38
C GLY A 23 4.10 0.31 -2.91
N LEU A 24 3.05 1.04 -3.28
CA LEU A 24 1.86 0.47 -3.93
C LEU A 24 2.17 -0.11 -5.31
N ALA A 25 3.01 0.56 -6.12
CA ALA A 25 3.41 0.06 -7.44
C ALA A 25 4.20 -1.25 -7.32
N VAL A 26 5.12 -1.35 -6.35
CA VAL A 26 5.84 -2.60 -6.07
C VAL A 26 4.89 -3.70 -5.63
N THR A 27 3.97 -3.39 -4.71
CA THR A 27 2.96 -4.34 -4.22
C THR A 27 2.06 -4.84 -5.35
N ALA A 28 1.58 -3.94 -6.19
CA ALA A 28 0.79 -4.27 -7.38
C ALA A 28 1.59 -5.12 -8.37
N GLY A 29 2.87 -4.83 -8.56
CA GLY A 29 3.78 -5.64 -9.39
C GLY A 29 3.94 -7.08 -8.87
N LEU A 30 4.05 -7.26 -7.55
CA LEU A 30 4.11 -8.59 -6.93
C LEU A 30 2.79 -9.36 -7.09
N CYS A 31 1.65 -8.69 -6.90
CA CYS A 31 0.35 -9.30 -7.13
C CYS A 31 0.16 -9.67 -8.61
N TRP A 32 0.54 -8.79 -9.53
CA TRP A 32 0.50 -9.06 -10.98
C TRP A 32 1.35 -10.27 -11.34
N LEU A 33 2.59 -10.34 -10.83
CA LEU A 33 3.48 -11.47 -11.06
C LEU A 33 2.87 -12.76 -10.53
N THR A 34 2.30 -12.74 -9.33
CA THR A 34 1.61 -13.89 -8.74
C THR A 34 0.48 -14.39 -9.62
N VAL A 35 -0.39 -13.49 -10.11
CA VAL A 35 -1.49 -13.83 -11.01
C VAL A 35 -0.99 -14.37 -12.35
N SER A 36 0.14 -13.87 -12.86
CA SER A 36 0.71 -14.32 -14.14
C SER A 36 1.34 -15.72 -14.08
N VAL A 37 1.81 -16.17 -12.91
CA VAL A 37 2.55 -17.42 -12.74
C VAL A 37 1.72 -18.53 -12.09
N VAL A 38 0.78 -18.18 -11.20
CA VAL A 38 0.00 -19.16 -10.44
C VAL A 38 -1.30 -19.47 -11.18
N PRO A 39 -1.55 -20.72 -11.63
CA PRO A 39 -2.76 -21.07 -12.37
C PRO A 39 -4.00 -21.30 -11.49
N ASN A 40 -3.85 -21.33 -10.17
CA ASN A 40 -4.93 -21.58 -9.21
C ASN A 40 -5.42 -20.26 -8.59
N GLU A 41 -6.67 -19.92 -8.88
CA GLU A 41 -7.32 -18.69 -8.41
C GLU A 41 -7.33 -18.56 -6.87
N THR A 42 -7.69 -19.62 -6.14
CA THR A 42 -7.68 -19.60 -4.67
C THR A 42 -6.29 -19.35 -4.12
N ALA A 43 -5.26 -19.93 -4.74
CA ALA A 43 -3.87 -19.71 -4.34
C ALA A 43 -3.40 -18.28 -4.65
N GLN A 44 -3.84 -17.68 -5.76
CA GLN A 44 -3.57 -16.27 -6.07
C GLN A 44 -4.11 -15.36 -4.97
N TRP A 45 -5.39 -15.52 -4.58
CA TRP A 45 -6.00 -14.72 -3.51
C TRP A 45 -5.30 -14.93 -2.17
N ALA A 46 -4.96 -16.18 -1.83
CA ALA A 46 -4.25 -16.50 -0.60
C ALA A 46 -2.87 -15.84 -0.49
N ILE A 47 -2.24 -15.48 -1.61
CA ILE A 47 -0.93 -14.79 -1.66
C ILE A 47 -1.11 -13.28 -1.81
N CYS A 48 -1.93 -12.83 -2.76
CA CYS A 48 -2.11 -11.42 -3.07
C CYS A 48 -2.75 -10.63 -1.92
N VAL A 49 -3.64 -11.23 -1.14
CA VAL A 49 -4.26 -10.55 0.03
C VAL A 49 -3.22 -10.22 1.10
N PRO A 50 -2.45 -11.18 1.65
CA PRO A 50 -1.43 -10.84 2.64
C PRO A 50 -0.32 -9.95 2.05
N VAL A 51 0.09 -10.16 0.79
CA VAL A 51 1.06 -9.27 0.13
C VAL A 51 0.53 -7.85 0.03
N GLY A 52 -0.74 -7.67 -0.34
CA GLY A 52 -1.40 -6.36 -0.41
C GLY A 52 -1.44 -5.66 0.95
N VAL A 53 -1.84 -6.38 2.00
CA VAL A 53 -1.90 -5.85 3.37
C VAL A 53 -0.52 -5.47 3.89
N VAL A 54 0.46 -6.36 3.74
CA VAL A 54 1.83 -6.11 4.20
C VAL A 54 2.47 -4.98 3.39
N GLY A 55 2.26 -4.93 2.08
CA GLY A 55 2.77 -3.89 1.20
C GLY A 55 2.20 -2.51 1.54
N LEU A 56 0.90 -2.43 1.83
CA LEU A 56 0.27 -1.21 2.34
C LEU A 56 0.91 -0.76 3.66
N ILE A 57 0.94 -1.63 4.67
CA ILE A 57 1.48 -1.31 6.00
C ILE A 57 2.94 -0.89 5.90
N ALA A 58 3.75 -1.62 5.14
CA ALA A 58 5.16 -1.30 4.94
C ALA A 58 5.35 0.08 4.28
N SER A 59 4.50 0.43 3.31
CA SER A 59 4.53 1.75 2.66
C SER A 59 4.20 2.87 3.64
N PHE A 60 3.18 2.69 4.49
CA PHE A 60 2.83 3.64 5.54
C PHE A 60 3.95 3.80 6.58
N LEU A 61 4.53 2.69 7.05
CA LEU A 61 5.65 2.72 8.00
C LEU A 61 6.89 3.40 7.40
N TRP A 62 7.14 3.20 6.11
CA TRP A 62 8.24 3.87 5.42
C TRP A 62 8.03 5.37 5.34
N GLN A 63 6.81 5.82 5.02
CA GLN A 63 6.46 7.24 4.99
C GLN A 63 6.60 7.89 6.37
N ILE A 64 6.01 7.29 7.42
CA ILE A 64 6.11 7.80 8.80
C ILE A 64 7.59 7.90 9.22
N ARG A 65 8.40 6.87 8.92
CA ARG A 65 9.82 6.89 9.27
C ARG A 65 10.59 7.96 8.48
N ALA A 66 10.21 8.25 7.24
CA ALA A 66 10.83 9.29 6.43
C ALA A 66 10.45 10.70 6.91
N ASP A 67 9.23 10.89 7.40
CA ASP A 67 8.76 12.18 7.92
C ASP A 67 9.33 12.52 9.30
N HIS A 68 9.72 11.50 10.09
CA HIS A 68 10.37 11.65 11.39
C HIS A 68 11.91 11.66 11.34
N GLY A 69 12.50 11.50 10.15
CA GLY A 69 13.94 11.37 9.92
C GLY A 69 14.66 12.67 9.61
#